data_AF-A0A6B3I6V8-F1
#
_entry.id   AF-A0A6B3I6V8-F1
#
_cell.length_a   1.000
_cell.length_b   1.000
_cell.length_c   1.000
_cell.angle_alpha   90.00
_cell.angle_beta   90.00
_cell.angle_gamma   90.00
#
_symmetry.space_group_name_H-M   'P 1'
#
loop_
_entity.id
_entity.type
_entity.pdbx_description
1 polymer ?
#
loop_
_entity_poly.entity_id
_entity_poly.type
_entity_poly.pdbx_seq_one_letter_code
_entity_poly.pdbx_strand_id
1 'polypeptide(L)'
;ICQEDMIGGQMFFSMLVLDSLHRLGIHMSEEGADAYYYAWRVVGAMLGVDQGAVPKSLAEAREFLDLYMIRHMGPSAEGALLTRQLIDLYEEIVPGTLFDPIVSALIRHLVGDTCADWLEVPRTPWDTVARAVPHLLGVLETIEDRSPLGAWALDR
;
A
#
# COMPACT_ATOMS: atom_id res chain seq x y z
N ILE A 1 5.79 8.96 20.82
CA ILE A 1 6.37 8.41 19.57
C ILE A 1 7.88 8.42 19.75
N CYS A 2 8.51 7.25 19.75
CA CYS A 2 9.96 7.08 19.81
C CYS A 2 10.58 6.96 18.42
N GLN A 3 11.91 6.90 18.30
CA GLN A 3 12.58 6.76 17.00
C GLN A 3 12.19 5.47 16.27
N GLU A 4 12.05 4.34 16.99
CA GLU A 4 11.62 3.07 16.38
C GLU A 4 10.22 3.20 15.76
N ASP A 5 9.27 3.85 16.44
CA ASP A 5 7.94 4.12 15.89
C ASP A 5 8.00 5.00 14.64
N MET A 6 8.87 6.02 14.63
CA MET A 6 9.01 6.91 13.46
C MET A 6 9.66 6.21 12.27
N ILE A 7 10.64 5.34 12.51
CA ILE A 7 11.23 4.48 11.48
C ILE A 7 10.17 3.51 10.95
N GLY A 8 9.38 2.89 11.82
CA GLY A 8 8.24 2.06 11.45
C GLY A 8 7.23 2.80 10.57
N GLY A 9 6.88 4.03 10.94
CA GLY A 9 6.07 4.92 10.10
C GLY A 9 6.68 5.18 8.72
N GLN A 10 7.99 5.46 8.65
CA GLN A 10 8.71 5.59 7.38
C GLN A 10 8.63 4.31 6.53
N MET A 11 8.69 3.13 7.14
CA MET A 11 8.52 1.85 6.43
C MET A 11 7.11 1.65 5.89
N PHE A 12 6.07 2.10 6.60
CA PHE A 12 4.69 2.01 6.14
C PHE A 12 4.43 2.88 4.90
N PHE A 13 5.08 4.04 4.81
CA PHE A 13 4.97 4.88 3.63
C PHE A 13 5.90 4.48 2.48
N SER A 14 6.93 3.66 2.75
CA SER A 14 7.89 3.21 1.74
C SER A 14 7.67 1.75 1.36
N MET A 15 8.20 0.82 2.17
CA MET A 15 8.18 -0.62 1.91
C MET A 15 6.77 -1.19 1.72
N LEU A 16 5.81 -0.82 2.57
CA LEU A 16 4.43 -1.32 2.40
C LEU A 16 3.73 -0.77 1.15
N VAL A 17 4.13 0.40 0.67
CA VAL A 17 3.62 0.91 -0.61
C VAL A 17 4.20 0.10 -1.77
N LEU A 18 5.49 -0.24 -1.74
CA LEU A 18 6.09 -1.14 -2.72
C LEU A 18 5.40 -2.52 -2.72
N ASP A 19 5.07 -3.06 -1.53
CA ASP A 19 4.29 -4.29 -1.40
C ASP A 19 2.88 -4.16 -1.99
N SER A 20 2.24 -3.03 -1.74
CA SER A 20 0.90 -2.74 -2.27
C SER A 20 0.91 -2.64 -3.79
N LEU A 21 1.90 -1.95 -4.37
CA LEU A 21 2.09 -1.88 -5.83
C LEU A 21 2.30 -3.27 -6.42
N HIS A 22 3.14 -4.09 -5.81
CA HIS A 22 3.35 -5.47 -6.24
C HIS A 22 2.05 -6.30 -6.18
N ARG A 23 1.26 -6.18 -5.09
CA ARG A 23 -0.06 -6.82 -4.95
C ARG A 23 -1.09 -6.33 -5.97
N LEU A 24 -0.90 -5.12 -6.51
CA LEU A 24 -1.71 -4.55 -7.58
C LEU A 24 -1.22 -4.95 -8.98
N GLY A 25 -0.14 -5.73 -9.08
CA GLY A 25 0.45 -6.15 -10.34
C GLY A 25 1.37 -5.11 -10.97
N ILE A 26 1.64 -4.00 -10.27
CA ILE A 26 2.53 -2.94 -10.73
C ILE A 26 3.95 -3.33 -10.35
N HIS A 27 4.75 -3.66 -11.36
CA HIS A 27 6.13 -4.09 -11.17
C HIS A 27 7.09 -2.90 -11.33
N MET A 28 7.66 -2.44 -10.21
CA MET A 28 8.75 -1.47 -10.24
C MET A 28 10.10 -2.14 -10.54
N SER A 29 10.96 -1.44 -11.27
CA SER A 29 12.37 -1.83 -11.39
C SER A 29 13.07 -1.73 -10.03
N GLU A 30 14.16 -2.48 -9.86
CA GLU A 30 14.98 -2.42 -8.64
C GLU A 30 15.47 -0.98 -8.37
N GLU A 31 15.97 -0.31 -9.40
CA GLU A 31 16.41 1.09 -9.31
C GLU A 31 15.26 2.04 -8.90
N GLY A 32 14.06 1.83 -9.46
CA GLY A 32 12.89 2.62 -9.10
C GLY A 32 12.47 2.41 -7.64
N ALA A 33 12.50 1.16 -7.16
CA ALA A 33 12.19 0.83 -5.78
C ALA A 33 13.22 1.44 -4.81
N ASP A 34 14.51 1.38 -5.13
CA ASP A 34 15.57 2.01 -4.35
C ASP A 34 15.43 3.54 -4.32
N ALA A 35 15.11 4.16 -5.46
CA ALA A 35 14.88 5.60 -5.55
C ALA A 35 13.65 6.04 -4.73
N TYR A 36 12.56 5.26 -4.78
CA TYR A 36 11.35 5.51 -3.99
C TYR A 36 11.63 5.40 -2.48
N TYR A 37 12.36 4.36 -2.07
CA TYR A 37 12.77 4.18 -0.68
C TYR A 37 13.68 5.33 -0.22
N TYR A 38 14.64 5.75 -1.05
CA TYR A 38 15.49 6.91 -0.75
C TYR A 38 14.68 8.20 -0.57
N ALA A 39 13.69 8.46 -1.42
CA ALA A 39 12.81 9.63 -1.28
C ALA A 39 12.13 9.65 0.11
N TRP A 40 11.64 8.51 0.59
CA TRP A 40 11.05 8.42 1.93
C TRP A 40 12.06 8.53 3.06
N ARG A 41 13.32 8.12 2.87
CA ARG A 41 14.40 8.42 3.83
C ARG A 41 14.66 9.92 3.95
N VAL A 42 14.60 10.65 2.84
CA VAL A 42 14.72 12.12 2.84
C VAL A 42 13.54 12.75 3.59
N VAL A 43 12.30 12.32 3.32
CA VAL A 43 11.12 12.78 4.07
C VAL A 43 11.27 12.48 5.57
N GLY A 44 11.71 11.28 5.93
CA GLY A 44 11.96 10.90 7.31
C GLY A 44 12.99 11.80 7.98
N ALA A 45 14.09 12.14 7.29
CA ALA A 45 15.09 13.07 7.80
C ALA A 45 14.49 14.45 8.10
N MET A 46 13.63 14.96 7.22
CA MET A 46 12.91 16.24 7.42
C MET A 46 11.93 16.18 8.60
N LEU A 47 11.37 15.02 8.90
CA LEU A 47 10.47 14.79 10.03
C LEU A 47 11.21 14.46 11.34
N GLY A 48 12.55 14.44 11.35
CA GLY A 48 13.35 14.20 12.55
C GLY A 48 13.68 12.73 12.85
N VAL A 49 13.50 11.85 11.87
CA VAL A 49 13.94 10.44 11.96
C VAL A 49 15.47 10.38 11.89
N ASP A 50 16.10 9.69 12.84
CA ASP A 50 17.53 9.45 12.84
C ASP A 50 17.93 8.51 11.70
N GLN A 51 18.42 9.09 10.60
CA GLN A 51 18.86 8.34 9.42
C GLN A 51 20.11 7.48 9.66
N GLY A 52 20.80 7.64 10.79
CA GLY A 52 21.87 6.75 11.23
C GLY A 52 21.34 5.38 11.69
N ALA A 53 20.10 5.33 12.17
CA ALA A 53 19.42 4.12 12.62
C ALA A 53 18.50 3.48 11.56
N VAL A 54 18.17 4.22 10.50
CA VAL A 54 17.32 3.74 9.40
C VAL A 54 18.08 2.74 8.52
N PRO A 55 17.46 1.60 8.14
CA PRO A 55 18.01 0.66 7.16
C PRO A 55 18.46 1.32 5.85
N LYS A 56 19.62 0.94 5.32
CA LYS A 56 20.20 1.63 4.16
C LYS A 56 19.78 1.03 2.83
N SER A 57 19.43 -0.26 2.82
CA SER A 57 18.99 -1.01 1.64
C SER A 57 17.56 -1.53 1.81
N LEU A 58 16.90 -1.84 0.69
CA LEU A 58 15.58 -2.47 0.69
C LEU A 58 15.57 -3.81 1.44
N ALA A 59 16.67 -4.57 1.39
CA ALA A 59 16.79 -5.85 2.09
C ALA A 59 16.81 -5.67 3.62
N GLU A 60 17.62 -4.73 4.12
CA GLU A 60 17.62 -4.38 5.55
C GLU A 60 16.28 -3.77 5.98
N ALA A 61 15.65 -2.96 5.11
CA ALA A 61 14.35 -2.36 5.37
C ALA A 61 13.25 -3.42 5.49
N ARG A 62 13.29 -4.46 4.66
CA ARG A 62 12.40 -5.63 4.77
C ARG A 62 12.58 -6.33 6.11
N GLU A 63 13.81 -6.66 6.48
CA GLU A 63 14.09 -7.35 7.73
C GLU A 63 13.61 -6.54 8.94
N PHE A 64 13.89 -5.24 8.95
CA PHE A 64 13.37 -4.34 9.99
C PHE A 64 11.84 -4.34 10.04
N LEU A 65 11.18 -4.18 8.89
CA LEU A 65 9.73 -4.12 8.81
C LEU A 65 9.09 -5.42 9.31
N ASP A 66 9.60 -6.58 8.90
CA ASP A 66 9.06 -7.88 9.32
C ASP A 66 9.14 -8.05 10.85
N LEU A 67 10.29 -7.69 11.44
CA LEU A 67 10.46 -7.70 12.90
C LEU A 67 9.57 -6.68 13.62
N TYR A 68 9.44 -5.48 13.06
CA TYR A 68 8.59 -4.42 13.59
C TYR A 68 7.11 -4.83 13.58
N MET A 69 6.65 -5.43 12.47
CA MET A 69 5.28 -5.93 12.33
C MET A 69 4.97 -7.01 13.37
N ILE A 70 5.87 -7.97 13.57
CA ILE A 70 5.71 -9.04 14.57
C ILE A 70 5.60 -8.47 15.99
N ARG A 71 6.38 -7.43 16.31
CA ARG A 71 6.45 -6.88 17.66
C ARG A 71 5.29 -5.95 18.00
N HIS A 72 4.83 -5.17 17.02
CA HIS A 72 3.97 -4.01 17.31
C HIS A 72 2.57 -4.09 16.71
N MET A 73 2.30 -4.98 15.75
CA MET A 73 0.98 -5.06 15.13
C MET A 73 0.08 -6.07 15.83
N GLY A 74 -1.20 -5.70 15.95
CA GLY A 74 -2.25 -6.52 16.54
C GLY A 74 -3.60 -5.81 16.52
N PRO A 75 -4.66 -6.47 17.02
CA PRO A 75 -5.99 -5.87 17.10
C PRO A 75 -6.01 -4.70 18.08
N SER A 76 -6.74 -3.64 17.71
CA SER A 76 -6.97 -2.45 18.55
C SER A 76 -8.38 -1.93 18.31
N ALA A 77 -9.09 -1.61 19.39
CA ALA A 77 -10.42 -1.03 19.32
C ALA A 77 -10.39 0.36 18.67
N GLU A 78 -9.35 1.14 18.97
CA GLU A 78 -9.08 2.44 18.36
C GLU A 78 -8.76 2.30 16.87
N GLY A 79 -7.98 1.29 16.50
CA GLY A 79 -7.68 0.95 15.11
C GLY A 79 -8.95 0.65 14.30
N ALA A 80 -9.81 -0.23 14.81
CA ALA A 80 -11.08 -0.56 14.17
C ALA A 80 -12.02 0.66 14.05
N LEU A 81 -12.08 1.51 15.07
CA LEU A 81 -12.88 2.74 15.04
C LEU A 81 -12.37 3.72 13.97
N LEU A 82 -11.07 3.98 13.93
CA LEU A 82 -10.46 4.89 12.95
C LEU A 82 -10.59 4.36 11.52
N THR A 83 -10.41 3.06 11.31
CA THR A 83 -10.60 2.44 10.00
C THR A 83 -12.05 2.57 9.51
N ARG A 84 -13.03 2.37 10.39
CA ARG A 84 -14.45 2.57 10.04
C ARG A 84 -14.72 4.02 9.59
N GLN A 85 -14.23 5.00 10.34
CA GLN A 85 -14.39 6.41 9.99
C GLN A 85 -13.73 6.77 8.64
N LEU A 86 -12.58 6.14 8.32
CA LEU A 86 -11.95 6.33 7.02
C LEU A 86 -12.78 5.72 5.89
N ILE A 87 -13.31 4.51 6.09
CA ILE A 87 -14.21 3.88 5.11
C ILE A 87 -15.43 4.76 4.85
N ASP A 88 -16.11 5.21 5.92
CA ASP A 88 -17.29 6.07 5.83
C ASP A 88 -16.97 7.37 5.04
N LEU A 89 -15.82 8.00 5.32
CA LEU A 89 -15.37 9.19 4.61
C LEU A 89 -15.16 8.94 3.10
N TYR A 90 -14.56 7.81 2.73
CA TYR A 90 -14.34 7.48 1.32
C TYR A 90 -15.65 7.15 0.60
N GLU A 91 -16.58 6.48 1.26
CA GLU A 91 -17.93 6.20 0.72
C GLU A 91 -18.72 7.50 0.48
N GLU A 92 -18.57 8.52 1.33
CA GLU A 92 -19.18 9.84 1.10
C GLU A 92 -18.60 10.58 -0.12
N ILE A 93 -17.32 10.37 -0.45
CA ILE A 93 -16.62 11.06 -1.55
C ILE A 93 -16.89 10.37 -2.90
N VAL A 94 -17.12 9.05 -2.92
CA VAL A 94 -17.39 8.30 -4.16
C VAL A 94 -18.85 8.49 -4.58
N PRO A 95 -19.15 9.12 -5.73
CA PRO A 95 -20.53 9.37 -6.13
C PRO A 95 -21.24 8.06 -6.50
N GLY A 96 -22.17 7.63 -5.64
CA GLY A 96 -23.14 6.56 -5.88
C GLY A 96 -22.84 5.27 -5.11
N THR A 97 -23.89 4.67 -4.51
CA THR A 97 -23.83 3.48 -3.63
C THR A 97 -23.45 2.15 -4.33
N LEU A 98 -23.01 2.22 -5.59
CA LEU A 98 -22.66 1.04 -6.40
C LEU A 98 -21.22 0.57 -6.13
N PHE A 99 -20.36 1.47 -5.65
CA PHE A 99 -18.93 1.19 -5.45
C PHE A 99 -18.50 1.12 -3.99
N ASP A 100 -19.35 1.49 -3.01
CA ASP A 100 -19.06 1.38 -1.57
C ASP A 100 -18.42 0.02 -1.17
N PRO A 101 -18.91 -1.13 -1.70
CA PRO A 101 -18.32 -2.42 -1.35
C PRO A 101 -16.89 -2.65 -1.88
N ILE A 102 -16.44 -1.85 -2.86
CA ILE A 102 -15.11 -1.96 -3.45
C ILE A 102 -14.03 -1.39 -2.53
N VAL A 103 -14.35 -0.37 -1.72
CA VAL A 103 -13.40 0.27 -0.81
C VAL A 103 -12.94 -0.75 0.22
N SER A 104 -13.89 -1.40 0.88
CA SER A 104 -13.60 -2.46 1.84
C SER A 104 -12.87 -3.64 1.19
N ALA A 105 -13.32 -4.11 0.02
CA ALA A 105 -12.66 -5.21 -0.69
C ALA A 105 -11.20 -4.88 -1.08
N LEU A 106 -10.94 -3.64 -1.52
CA LEU A 106 -9.60 -3.17 -1.87
C LEU A 106 -8.70 -3.08 -0.63
N ILE A 107 -9.21 -2.54 0.48
CA ILE A 107 -8.49 -2.51 1.76
C ILE A 107 -8.09 -3.93 2.15
N ARG A 108 -9.05 -4.88 2.16
CA ARG A 108 -8.78 -6.29 2.51
C ARG A 108 -7.72 -6.93 1.61
N HIS A 109 -7.75 -6.64 0.31
CA HIS A 109 -6.72 -7.11 -0.64
C HIS A 109 -5.33 -6.55 -0.32
N LEU A 110 -5.24 -5.24 -0.06
CA LEU A 110 -3.97 -4.56 0.15
C LEU A 110 -3.33 -4.87 1.51
N VAL A 111 -4.09 -4.83 2.60
CA VAL A 111 -3.54 -5.09 3.94
C VAL A 111 -3.50 -6.59 4.29
N GLY A 112 -4.25 -7.41 3.55
CA GLY A 112 -4.39 -8.85 3.80
C GLY A 112 -5.44 -9.17 4.88
N ASP A 113 -5.95 -10.41 4.85
CA ASP A 113 -7.08 -10.83 5.68
C ASP A 113 -6.83 -10.72 7.19
N THR A 114 -5.60 -10.99 7.66
CA THR A 114 -5.28 -10.92 9.10
C THR A 114 -5.41 -9.50 9.65
N CYS A 115 -4.75 -8.53 9.01
CA CYS A 115 -4.84 -7.13 9.41
C CYS A 115 -6.25 -6.58 9.21
N ALA A 116 -6.92 -6.96 8.11
CA ALA A 116 -8.30 -6.55 7.86
C ALA A 116 -9.28 -7.08 8.92
N ASP A 117 -9.09 -8.32 9.39
CA ASP A 117 -9.91 -8.90 10.45
C ASP A 117 -9.63 -8.24 11.80
N TRP A 118 -8.38 -7.87 12.11
CA TRP A 118 -8.04 -7.06 13.29
C TRP A 118 -8.69 -5.66 13.28
N LEU A 119 -8.85 -5.07 12.10
CA LEU A 119 -9.45 -3.75 11.89
C LEU A 119 -10.97 -3.80 11.66
N GLU A 120 -11.58 -4.99 11.74
CA GLU A 120 -13.02 -5.20 11.49
C GLU A 120 -13.52 -4.68 10.13
N VAL A 121 -12.66 -4.69 9.10
CA VAL A 121 -13.06 -4.28 7.75
C VAL A 121 -14.11 -5.26 7.23
N PRO A 122 -15.29 -4.82 6.76
CA PRO A 122 -16.33 -5.75 6.34
C PRO A 122 -15.89 -6.53 5.09
N ARG A 123 -16.23 -7.83 5.04
CA ARG A 123 -16.12 -8.62 3.81
C ARG A 123 -17.25 -8.25 2.86
N THR A 124 -16.96 -8.19 1.57
CA THR A 124 -17.99 -7.89 0.57
C THR A 124 -17.97 -8.92 -0.56
N PRO A 125 -19.07 -9.04 -1.35
CA PRO A 125 -19.07 -9.89 -2.54
C PRO A 125 -17.98 -9.54 -3.56
N TRP A 126 -17.38 -8.34 -3.45
CA TRP A 126 -16.33 -7.85 -4.34
C TRP A 126 -14.92 -8.31 -3.93
N ASP A 127 -14.75 -8.99 -2.79
CA ASP A 127 -13.44 -9.50 -2.35
C ASP A 127 -12.76 -10.36 -3.44
N THR A 128 -13.53 -11.16 -4.17
CA THR A 128 -13.01 -11.98 -5.29
C THR A 128 -12.65 -11.13 -6.51
N VAL A 129 -13.40 -10.06 -6.77
CA VAL A 129 -13.12 -9.13 -7.88
C VAL A 129 -11.85 -8.33 -7.58
N ALA A 130 -11.71 -7.78 -6.37
CA ALA A 130 -10.54 -7.03 -5.93
C ALA A 130 -9.24 -7.85 -6.07
N ARG A 131 -9.28 -9.14 -5.71
CA ARG A 131 -8.15 -10.07 -5.92
C ARG A 131 -7.81 -10.30 -7.39
N ALA A 132 -8.78 -10.13 -8.30
CA ALA A 132 -8.60 -10.34 -9.73
C ALA A 132 -8.22 -9.05 -10.50
N VAL A 133 -8.41 -7.86 -9.91
CA VAL A 133 -8.04 -6.56 -10.52
C VAL A 133 -6.57 -6.50 -10.98
N PRO A 134 -5.57 -6.98 -10.21
CA PRO A 134 -4.17 -6.98 -10.65
C PRO A 134 -3.96 -7.74 -11.97
N HIS A 135 -4.65 -8.87 -12.16
CA HIS A 135 -4.57 -9.64 -13.40
C HIS A 135 -5.22 -8.93 -14.58
N LEU A 136 -6.28 -8.16 -14.35
CA LEU A 136 -6.94 -7.37 -15.39
C LEU A 136 -6.08 -6.17 -15.82
N LEU A 137 -5.44 -5.49 -14.87
CA LEU A 137 -4.50 -4.41 -15.15
C LEU A 137 -3.27 -4.91 -15.93
N GLY A 138 -2.66 -6.02 -15.52
CA GLY A 138 -1.53 -6.58 -16.25
C GLY A 138 -1.87 -7.02 -17.69
N VAL A 139 -3.10 -7.49 -17.94
CA VAL A 139 -3.58 -7.78 -19.30
C VAL A 139 -3.77 -6.50 -20.10
N LEU A 140 -4.31 -5.44 -19.49
CA LEU A 140 -4.47 -4.13 -20.14
C LEU A 140 -3.12 -3.50 -20.50
N GLU A 141 -2.15 -3.49 -19.57
CA GLU A 141 -0.78 -3.01 -19.83
C GLU A 141 -0.10 -3.83 -20.93
N THR A 142 -0.25 -5.16 -20.91
CA THR A 142 0.30 -6.03 -21.98
C THR A 142 -0.33 -5.73 -23.35
N ILE A 143 -1.60 -5.33 -23.38
CA ILE A 143 -2.29 -4.93 -24.62
C ILE A 143 -1.85 -3.54 -25.06
N GLU A 144 -1.63 -2.61 -24.13
CA GLU A 144 -1.13 -1.26 -24.37
C GLU A 144 0.30 -1.27 -24.92
N ASP A 145 1.21 -2.03 -24.30
CA ASP A 145 2.60 -2.21 -24.76
C ASP A 145 2.69 -2.89 -26.14
N ARG A 146 1.68 -3.70 -26.49
CA ARG A 146 1.60 -4.38 -27.79
C ARG A 146 0.79 -3.61 -28.83
N SER A 147 0.19 -2.49 -28.46
CA SER A 147 -0.62 -1.65 -29.33
C SER A 147 0.26 -0.61 -30.03
N PRO A 148 0.34 -0.60 -31.37
CA PRO A 148 1.08 0.43 -32.11
C PRO A 148 0.53 1.86 -31.94
N LEU A 149 -0.62 2.02 -31.26
CA LEU A 149 -1.28 3.31 -31.05
C LEU A 149 -0.89 3.99 -29.72
N GLY A 150 -0.37 3.24 -28.73
CA GLY A 150 0.04 3.80 -27.43
C GLY A 150 1.25 4.74 -27.54
N ALA A 151 2.22 4.37 -28.39
CA ALA A 151 3.38 5.21 -28.69
C ALA A 151 3.02 6.53 -29.38
N TRP A 152 1.88 6.61 -30.08
CA TRP A 152 1.45 7.83 -30.79
C TRP A 152 0.74 8.83 -29.88
N ALA A 153 0.17 8.38 -28.75
CA ALA A 153 -0.57 9.23 -27.82
C ALA A 153 0.32 9.93 -26.77
N LEU A 154 1.50 9.36 -26.48
CA LEU A 154 2.45 9.91 -25.50
C LEU A 154 3.38 11.00 -26.07
N ASP A 155 3.38 11.21 -27.38
CA ASP A 155 4.30 12.10 -28.10
C ASP A 155 3.68 13.48 -28.44
N ARG A 156 2.64 13.91 -27.71
CA ARG A 156 1.98 15.22 -27.91
C ARG A 156 1.84 16.05 -26.64
#